data_AF-A0A7J8X7K7-F1
#
_entry.id   AF-A0A7J8X7K7-F1
#
_cell.length_a   1.000
_cell.length_b   1.000
_cell.length_c   1.000
_cell.angle_alpha   90.00
_cell.angle_beta   90.00
_cell.angle_gamma   90.00
#
_symmetry.space_group_name_H-M   'P 1'
#
loop_
_entity.id
_entity.type
_entity.pdbx_description
1 polymer ?
#
loop_
_entity_poly.entity_id
_entity_poly.type
_entity_poly.pdbx_seq_one_letter_code
_entity_poly.pdbx_strand_id
1 'polypeptide(L)' 'MWTSNGNGLRLTQSMVEEEDINLLNRDVLTEVVDGLPLIQFLEKVQALIHKSMDKTIVIKLLGRQIGFNVLLNKINAL' A
#
# COMPACT_ATOMS: atom_id res chain seq x y z
N MET A 1 -22.04 -36.24 21.75
CA MET A 1 -21.34 -35.01 22.18
C MET A 1 -20.25 -34.75 21.16
N TRP A 2 -20.46 -33.79 20.26
CA TRP A 2 -19.50 -33.45 19.20
C TRP A 2 -18.93 -32.08 19.56
N THR A 3 -17.61 -31.98 19.77
CA THR A 3 -16.94 -30.68 19.85
C THR A 3 -16.25 -30.42 18.52
N SER A 4 -16.82 -29.53 17.72
CA SER A 4 -16.10 -28.91 16.60
C SER A 4 -15.08 -27.93 17.20
N ASN A 5 -13.81 -28.33 17.23
CA ASN A 5 -12.68 -27.42 17.40
C ASN A 5 -12.06 -27.20 16.02
N GLY A 6 -12.59 -26.20 15.31
CA GLY A 6 -11.98 -25.65 14.12
C GLY A 6 -11.69 -24.19 14.41
N ASN A 7 -10.42 -23.88 14.65
CA ASN A 7 -9.90 -22.53 14.77
C ASN A 7 -10.27 -21.75 13.51
N GLY A 8 -11.41 -21.05 13.55
CA GLY A 8 -11.68 -19.97 12.63
C GLY A 8 -10.61 -18.93 12.89
N LEU A 9 -9.66 -18.81 11.97
CA LEU A 9 -8.73 -17.69 11.94
C LEU A 9 -9.58 -16.43 12.09
N ARG A 10 -9.56 -15.86 13.29
CA ARG A 10 -10.04 -14.51 13.50
C ARG A 10 -9.06 -13.68 12.69
N LEU A 11 -9.40 -13.44 11.42
CA LEU A 11 -8.88 -12.31 10.69
C LEU A 11 -9.15 -11.17 11.66
N THR A 12 -8.10 -10.72 12.33
CA THR A 12 -8.13 -9.47 13.06
C THR A 12 -8.59 -8.50 11.99
N GLN A 13 -9.85 -8.10 12.07
CA GLN A 13 -10.35 -7.00 11.26
C GLN A 13 -9.47 -5.85 11.69
N SER A 14 -8.41 -5.64 10.91
CA SER A 14 -7.63 -4.43 10.94
C SER A 14 -8.67 -3.39 10.65
N MET A 15 -9.11 -2.68 11.69
CA MET A 15 -9.81 -1.43 11.55
C MET A 15 -8.77 -0.49 10.94
N VAL A 16 -8.55 -0.63 9.62
CA VAL A 16 -8.10 0.49 8.83
C VAL A 16 -9.31 1.40 8.88
N GLU A 17 -9.33 2.29 9.86
CA GLU A 17 -10.17 3.47 9.74
C GLU A 17 -9.78 4.08 8.40
N GLU A 18 -10.66 3.95 7.40
CA GLU A 18 -10.51 4.70 6.16
C GLU A 18 -10.73 6.16 6.54
N GLU A 19 -9.64 6.84 6.93
CA GLU A 19 -9.65 8.30 7.01
C GLU A 19 -10.01 8.79 5.60
N ASP A 20 -11.22 9.33 5.45
CA ASP A 20 -11.68 9.90 4.18
C ASP A 20 -10.66 10.95 3.68
N ILE A 21 -10.00 10.64 2.57
CA ILE A 21 -9.00 11.51 1.96
C ILE A 21 -9.72 12.63 1.21
N ASN A 22 -9.85 13.79 1.85
CA ASN A 22 -10.45 14.98 1.24
C ASN A 22 -9.52 15.62 0.20
N LEU A 23 -9.68 15.24 -1.07
CA LEU A 23 -9.00 15.83 -2.22
C LEU A 23 -9.82 16.94 -2.86
N LEU A 24 -9.18 18.06 -3.19
CA LEU A 24 -9.77 19.14 -3.97
C LEU A 24 -9.24 19.09 -5.41
N ASN A 25 -9.98 19.68 -6.37
CA ASN A 25 -9.53 19.77 -7.77
C ASN A 25 -8.18 20.48 -7.94
N ARG A 26 -7.78 21.32 -6.98
CA ARG A 26 -6.47 22.00 -6.96
C ARG A 26 -5.34 21.14 -6.40
N ASP A 27 -5.63 19.93 -5.92
CA ASP A 27 -4.65 19.04 -5.30
C ASP A 27 -4.09 18.01 -6.32
N VAL A 28 -4.74 17.88 -7.49
CA VAL A 28 -4.34 17.01 -8.60
C VAL A 28 -4.47 17.77 -9.91
N LEU A 29 -3.40 17.81 -10.69
CA LEU A 29 -3.45 18.29 -12.07
C LEU A 29 -3.58 17.10 -13.00
N THR A 30 -4.60 17.12 -13.84
CA THR A 30 -4.81 16.14 -14.91
C THR A 30 -4.77 16.86 -16.25
N GLU A 31 -3.85 16.44 -17.11
CA GLU A 31 -3.73 16.97 -18.46
C GLU A 31 -3.46 15.83 -19.45
N VAL A 32 -3.56 16.11 -20.74
CA VAL A 32 -3.22 15.16 -21.79
C VAL A 32 -2.06 15.73 -22.58
N VAL A 33 -0.91 15.07 -22.51
CA VAL A 33 0.32 15.44 -23.23
C VAL A 33 0.61 14.34 -24.24
N ASP A 34 0.68 14.70 -25.53
CA ASP A 34 0.91 13.75 -26.63
C ASP A 34 -0.07 12.56 -26.65
N GLY A 35 -1.32 12.79 -26.24
CA GLY A 35 -2.34 11.75 -26.13
C GLY A 35 -2.24 10.86 -24.89
N LEU A 36 -1.24 11.09 -24.02
CA LEU A 36 -1.07 10.38 -22.77
C LEU A 36 -1.61 11.20 -21.60
N PRO A 37 -2.34 10.59 -20.65
CA PRO A 37 -2.77 11.28 -19.45
C PRO A 37 -1.55 11.56 -18.57
N LEU A 38 -1.29 12.83 -18.30
CA LEU A 38 -0.38 13.26 -17.26
C LEU A 38 -1.19 13.57 -16.01
N ILE A 39 -0.80 12.93 -14.91
CA ILE A 39 -1.41 13.14 -13.59
C ILE A 39 -0.29 13.61 -12.67
N GLN A 40 -0.40 14.83 -12.18
CA GLN A 40 0.54 15.37 -11.20
C GLN A 40 -0.18 15.57 -9.87
N PHE A 41 0.32 14.88 -8.84
CA PHE A 41 -0.12 15.07 -7.48
C PHE A 41 0.63 16.23 -6.84
N LEU A 42 -0.13 17.21 -6.34
CA LEU A 42 0.44 18.37 -5.67
C LEU A 42 0.73 18.04 -4.20
N GLU A 43 1.42 18.96 -3.52
CA GLU A 43 2.08 18.75 -2.22
C GLU A 43 1.19 18.11 -1.15
N LYS A 44 -0.10 18.49 -1.10
CA LYS A 44 -1.05 17.93 -0.14
C LYS A 44 -1.28 16.43 -0.33
N VAL A 45 -1.40 15.97 -1.57
CA VAL A 45 -1.60 14.53 -1.86
C VAL A 45 -0.32 13.75 -1.55
N GLN A 46 0.84 14.34 -1.88
CA GLN A 46 2.13 13.74 -1.53
C GLN A 46 2.30 13.61 -0.01
N ALA A 47 1.91 14.62 0.76
CA ALA A 47 1.94 14.58 2.22
C ALA A 47 1.01 13.50 2.80
N LEU A 48 -0.18 13.30 2.20
CA LEU A 48 -1.11 12.23 2.61
C LEU A 48 -0.56 10.83 2.27
N ILE A 49 0.07 10.69 1.10
CA ILE A 49 0.76 9.43 0.72
C ILE A 49 1.89 9.16 1.72
N HIS A 50 2.72 10.15 2.05
CA HIS A 50 3.77 9.97 3.05
C HIS A 50 3.21 9.60 4.42
N LYS A 51 2.21 10.32 4.93
CA LYS A 51 1.56 10.01 6.22
C LYS A 51 1.00 8.59 6.26
N SER A 52 0.32 8.16 5.19
CA SER A 52 -0.24 6.80 5.12
C SER A 52 0.84 5.72 5.04
N MET A 53 2.05 6.07 4.62
CA MET A 53 3.22 5.20 4.53
C MET A 53 4.22 5.36 5.68
N ASP A 54 3.90 6.11 6.74
CA ASP A 54 4.83 6.38 7.87
C ASP A 54 5.40 5.09 8.51
N LYS A 55 4.66 3.99 8.45
CA LYS A 55 5.08 2.66 8.96
C LYS A 55 5.30 1.63 7.85
N THR A 56 5.27 2.05 6.59
CA THR A 56 5.41 1.17 5.42
C THR A 56 6.86 1.13 4.97
N ILE A 57 7.39 -0.09 4.74
CA ILE A 57 8.73 -0.29 4.19
C ILE A 57 8.59 -0.68 2.72
N VAL A 58 9.16 0.12 1.82
CA VAL A 58 9.22 -0.19 0.39
C VAL A 58 10.52 -0.91 0.08
N ILE A 59 10.43 -2.17 -0.35
CA ILE A 59 11.60 -2.98 -0.73
C ILE A 59 11.69 -3.07 -2.25
N LYS A 60 12.70 -2.43 -2.84
CA LYS A 60 12.99 -2.52 -4.28
C LYS A 60 13.96 -3.66 -4.56
N LEU A 61 13.48 -4.71 -5.24
CA LEU A 61 14.32 -5.82 -5.70
C LEU A 61 14.97 -5.45 -7.03
N LEU A 62 16.31 -5.42 -7.06
CA LEU A 62 17.10 -5.16 -8.25
C LEU A 62 17.91 -6.41 -8.62
N GLY A 63 17.94 -6.78 -9.90
CA GLY A 63 18.67 -7.97 -10.39
C GLY A 63 17.77 -8.98 -11.09
N ARG A 64 18.32 -10.16 -11.39
CA ARG A 64 17.62 -11.24 -12.13
C ARG A 64 16.52 -11.83 -11.25
N GLN A 65 15.25 -11.59 -11.65
CA GLN A 65 14.02 -12.16 -11.10
C GLN A 65 14.14 -12.74 -9.68
N ILE A 66 14.24 -11.86 -8.68
CA ILE A 66 14.21 -12.29 -7.29
C ILE A 66 12.76 -12.66 -6.97
N GLY A 67 12.50 -13.94 -6.76
CA GLY A 67 11.19 -14.44 -6.38
C GLY A 67 10.78 -13.98 -4.98
N PHE A 68 9.47 -13.83 -4.76
CA PHE A 68 8.89 -13.45 -3.46
C PHE A 68 9.42 -14.29 -2.29
N ASN A 69 9.55 -15.62 -2.49
CA ASN A 69 10.03 -16.53 -1.45
C ASN A 69 11.47 -16.21 -0.99
N VAL A 70 12.34 -15.76 -1.91
CA VAL A 70 13.72 -15.39 -1.58
C VAL A 70 13.75 -14.12 -0.72
N LEU A 71 12.89 -13.15 -1.06
CA LEU A 71 12.71 -11.94 -0.25
C LEU A 71 12.14 -12.29 1.14
N LEU A 72 11.07 -13.09 1.18
CA LEU A 72 10.40 -13.47 2.43
C LEU A 72 11.35 -14.18 3.39
N ASN A 73 12.17 -15.12 2.89
CA ASN A 73 13.17 -15.80 3.72
C ASN A 73 14.21 -14.85 4.31
N LYS A 74 14.64 -13.83 3.57
CA LYS A 74 15.55 -12.80 4.09
C LYS A 74 14.91 -11.94 5.17
N ILE A 75 13.65 -11.54 4.98
CA ILE A 75 12.91 -10.76 5.98
C ILE A 75 12.74 -11.56 7.26
N ASN A 76 12.40 -12.85 7.16
CA ASN A 76 12.20 -13.71 8.33
C ASN A 76 13.51 -14.08 9.05
N ALA A 77 14.67 -13.83 8.44
CA ALA A 77 15.97 -14.06 9.04
C ALA A 77 16.54 -12.83 9.78
N LEU A 78 15.84 -11.68 9.70
CA LEU A 78 16.11 -10.47 10.50
C LEU A 78 15.43 -10.59 11.86
#